data_AF-A0A9E3C687-F1
#
_entry.id   AF-A0A9E3C687-F1
#
_cell.length_a   1.000
_cell.length_b   1.000
_cell.length_c   1.000
_cell.angle_alpha   90.00
_cell.angle_beta   90.00
_cell.angle_gamma   90.00
#
_symmetry.space_group_name_H-M   'P 1'
#
loop_
_entity.id
_entity.type
_entity.pdbx_description
1 polymer ?
#
loop_
_entity_poly.entity_id
_entity_poly.type
_entity_poly.pdbx_seq_one_letter_code
_entity_poly.pdbx_strand_id
1 'polypeptide(L)'
;MPDDDSPGWAAYTRQVLGYAPDVVFTSEDYGDAYAHHLGCRHVLVDRERVQVPISGTALRADPLAHREFLEPCVRAYFVKRVALVGAESSGTTTMARALATHYRDIWVPEYGRAYSEEKMRRPEASAWRPEEFVHIARRQCEMEDMAARETDRVLLCDTPAFATSLWHERYLGTLSPEVEAIAAPYHYDLYLLTGVDIPFVQDGTRDGEHIRHRMHRRFVEWLTAHHRPFTLLSGPHEERLRAATRRVDALLV
;
A
#
# COMPACT_ATOMS: atom_id res chain seq x y z
N MET A 1 -14.27 21.43 -29.06
CA MET A 1 -15.42 22.09 -28.42
C MET A 1 -15.27 23.58 -28.69
N PRO A 2 -16.33 24.32 -29.05
CA PRO A 2 -16.26 25.78 -29.02
C PRO A 2 -15.90 26.23 -27.60
N ASP A 3 -15.16 27.32 -27.51
CA ASP A 3 -14.69 27.91 -26.27
C ASP A 3 -15.88 28.47 -25.47
N ASP A 4 -16.37 27.69 -24.49
CA ASP A 4 -17.68 27.93 -23.90
C ASP A 4 -17.66 29.00 -22.77
N ASP A 5 -16.47 29.36 -22.23
CA ASP A 5 -16.34 30.47 -21.26
C ASP A 5 -14.87 30.89 -20.93
N SER A 6 -13.98 31.06 -21.92
CA SER A 6 -12.63 31.59 -21.63
C SER A 6 -12.60 32.90 -20.80
N PRO A 7 -13.50 33.89 -21.02
CA PRO A 7 -13.55 35.09 -20.19
C PRO A 7 -13.83 34.78 -18.70
N GLY A 8 -14.83 33.95 -18.41
CA GLY A 8 -15.20 33.59 -17.04
C GLY A 8 -14.10 32.82 -16.34
N TRP A 9 -13.50 31.82 -17.01
CA TRP A 9 -12.37 31.07 -16.47
C TRP A 9 -11.13 31.94 -16.23
N ALA A 10 -10.80 32.86 -17.13
CA ALA A 10 -9.67 33.77 -16.93
C ALA A 10 -9.88 34.71 -15.73
N ALA A 11 -11.10 35.24 -15.56
CA ALA A 11 -11.45 36.06 -14.40
C ALA A 11 -11.33 35.26 -13.09
N TYR A 12 -11.85 34.03 -13.09
CA TYR A 12 -11.75 33.13 -11.94
C TYR A 12 -10.29 32.78 -11.60
N THR A 13 -9.47 32.46 -12.60
CA THR A 13 -8.04 32.19 -12.38
C THR A 13 -7.32 33.37 -11.75
N ARG A 14 -7.56 34.61 -12.21
CA ARG A 14 -6.97 35.81 -11.59
C ARG A 14 -7.41 36.00 -10.15
N GLN A 15 -8.68 35.73 -9.87
CA GLN A 15 -9.20 35.81 -8.51
C GLN A 15 -8.50 34.78 -7.59
N VAL A 16 -8.35 33.53 -8.03
CA VAL A 16 -7.71 32.46 -7.25
C VAL A 16 -6.22 32.73 -7.05
N LEU A 17 -5.51 33.16 -8.09
CA LEU A 17 -4.08 33.41 -8.01
C LEU A 17 -3.74 34.73 -7.32
N GLY A 18 -4.63 35.73 -7.39
CA GLY A 18 -4.37 37.10 -6.93
C GLY A 18 -3.48 37.92 -7.88
N TYR A 19 -3.05 37.35 -9.00
CA TYR A 19 -2.27 38.02 -10.05
C TYR A 19 -2.59 37.44 -11.43
N ALA A 20 -2.16 38.13 -12.48
CA ALA A 20 -2.19 37.62 -13.84
C ALA A 20 -0.82 36.97 -14.16
N PRO A 21 -0.76 35.68 -14.55
CA PRO A 21 0.49 35.05 -14.99
C PRO A 21 1.08 35.74 -16.21
N ASP A 22 2.39 35.61 -16.42
CA ASP A 22 3.05 36.14 -17.63
C ASP A 22 2.83 35.25 -18.86
N VAL A 23 2.72 33.93 -18.65
CA VAL A 23 2.61 32.92 -19.72
C VAL A 23 1.69 31.76 -19.31
N VAL A 24 0.88 31.27 -20.25
CA VAL A 24 0.12 30.03 -20.14
C VAL A 24 0.57 29.04 -21.22
N PHE A 25 0.74 27.78 -20.84
CA PHE A 25 1.06 26.68 -21.74
C PHE A 25 -0.15 25.75 -21.83
N THR A 26 -0.60 25.45 -23.06
CA THR A 26 -1.62 24.42 -23.30
C THR A 26 -1.37 23.79 -24.67
N SER A 27 -2.11 22.74 -24.98
CA SER A 27 -2.12 22.08 -26.27
C SER A 27 -3.45 22.23 -26.99
N GLU A 28 -4.39 22.94 -26.37
CA GLU A 28 -5.78 23.04 -26.77
C GLU A 28 -6.05 24.30 -27.59
N ASP A 29 -7.02 24.25 -28.50
CA ASP A 29 -7.35 25.34 -29.42
C ASP A 29 -7.87 26.61 -28.72
N TYR A 30 -8.41 26.49 -27.51
CA TYR A 30 -8.90 27.63 -26.73
C TYR A 30 -7.78 28.47 -26.10
N GLY A 31 -6.52 28.01 -26.15
CA GLY A 31 -5.41 28.63 -25.42
C GLY A 31 -5.18 30.12 -25.75
N ASP A 32 -5.33 30.52 -27.02
CA ASP A 32 -5.16 31.91 -27.45
C ASP A 32 -6.24 32.83 -26.85
N ALA A 33 -7.50 32.39 -26.87
CA ALA A 33 -8.63 33.16 -26.33
C ALA A 33 -8.53 33.27 -24.80
N TYR A 34 -8.25 32.16 -24.12
CA TYR A 34 -8.05 32.15 -22.66
C TYR A 34 -6.90 33.08 -22.23
N ALA A 35 -5.75 33.00 -22.90
CA ALA A 35 -4.59 33.84 -22.56
C ALA A 35 -4.84 35.32 -22.84
N HIS A 36 -5.57 35.65 -23.92
CA HIS A 36 -6.00 37.02 -24.22
C HIS A 36 -6.83 37.61 -23.08
N HIS A 37 -7.85 36.88 -22.60
CA HIS A 37 -8.68 37.33 -21.46
C HIS A 37 -7.91 37.38 -20.13
N LEU A 38 -6.93 36.49 -19.96
CA LEU A 38 -6.08 36.49 -18.78
C LEU A 38 -5.07 37.66 -18.77
N GLY A 39 -4.73 38.18 -19.95
CA GLY A 39 -3.75 39.25 -20.14
C GLY A 39 -2.31 38.75 -20.20
N CYS A 40 -2.09 37.54 -20.72
CA CYS A 40 -0.80 36.86 -20.72
C CYS A 40 -0.42 36.31 -22.10
N ARG A 41 0.81 35.81 -22.26
CA ARG A 41 1.26 35.15 -23.49
C ARG A 41 0.82 33.68 -23.51
N HIS A 42 0.26 33.20 -24.61
CA HIS A 42 0.04 31.78 -24.83
C HIS A 42 1.26 31.11 -25.48
N VAL A 43 1.59 29.90 -25.05
CA VAL A 43 2.53 28.99 -25.72
C VAL A 43 1.84 27.66 -25.97
N LEU A 44 1.55 27.37 -27.24
CA LEU A 44 1.00 26.08 -27.67
C LEU A 44 2.10 25.01 -27.64
N VAL A 45 1.85 23.88 -26.97
CA VAL A 45 2.80 22.78 -26.80
C VAL A 45 2.19 21.47 -27.30
N ASP A 46 2.89 20.76 -28.19
CA ASP A 46 2.55 19.38 -28.63
C ASP A 46 1.05 19.12 -28.87
N ARG A 47 0.41 19.97 -29.69
CA ARG A 47 -1.03 19.89 -30.01
C ARG A 47 -1.44 18.53 -30.56
N GLU A 48 -0.59 17.94 -31.39
CA GLU A 48 -0.84 16.65 -32.05
C GLU A 48 -0.53 15.44 -31.15
N ARG A 49 -0.06 15.67 -29.91
CA ARG A 49 0.30 14.62 -28.94
C ARG A 49 1.38 13.68 -29.48
N VAL A 50 2.36 14.21 -30.21
CA VAL A 50 3.43 13.41 -30.83
C VAL A 50 4.41 12.91 -29.76
N GLN A 51 4.72 13.73 -28.75
CA GLN A 51 5.68 13.35 -27.72
C GLN A 51 5.05 12.47 -26.64
N VAL A 52 3.81 12.78 -26.25
CA VAL A 52 3.06 12.03 -25.23
C VAL A 52 1.70 11.61 -25.81
N PRO A 53 1.64 10.49 -26.56
CA PRO A 53 0.48 10.07 -27.34
C PRO A 53 -0.61 9.40 -26.49
N ILE A 54 -1.07 10.08 -25.45
CA ILE A 54 -2.14 9.61 -24.55
C ILE A 54 -3.13 10.74 -24.27
N SER A 55 -4.32 10.39 -23.78
CA SER A 55 -5.29 11.35 -23.26
C SER A 55 -5.77 10.93 -21.87
N GLY A 56 -6.25 11.88 -21.07
CA GLY A 56 -6.84 11.56 -19.77
C GLY A 56 -8.04 10.61 -19.87
N THR A 57 -8.80 10.66 -20.98
CA THR A 57 -9.94 9.75 -21.21
C THR A 57 -9.46 8.32 -21.47
N ALA A 58 -8.48 8.13 -22.36
CA ALA A 58 -7.90 6.82 -22.62
C ALA A 58 -7.27 6.23 -21.34
N LEU A 59 -6.51 7.05 -20.61
CA LEU A 59 -5.87 6.64 -19.36
C LEU A 59 -6.89 6.22 -18.29
N ARG A 60 -8.01 6.94 -18.14
CA ARG A 60 -9.06 6.57 -17.17
C ARG A 60 -9.87 5.34 -17.59
N ALA A 61 -9.93 5.02 -18.89
CA ALA A 61 -10.63 3.85 -19.38
C ALA A 61 -9.90 2.55 -19.01
N ASP A 62 -8.56 2.55 -19.07
CA ASP A 62 -7.72 1.44 -18.62
C ASP A 62 -6.35 1.94 -18.09
N PRO A 63 -6.28 2.32 -16.80
CA PRO A 63 -5.07 2.89 -16.21
C PRO A 63 -3.86 1.94 -16.22
N LEU A 64 -4.09 0.64 -16.07
CA LEU A 64 -3.02 -0.35 -15.98
C LEU A 64 -2.45 -0.72 -17.35
N ALA A 65 -3.27 -0.67 -18.41
CA ALA A 65 -2.79 -0.82 -19.79
C ALA A 65 -1.91 0.35 -20.25
N HIS A 66 -2.07 1.54 -19.67
CA HIS A 66 -1.34 2.77 -20.01
C HIS A 66 -0.36 3.22 -18.90
N ARG A 67 0.11 2.29 -18.08
CA ARG A 67 0.91 2.57 -16.88
C ARG A 67 2.24 3.29 -17.16
N GLU A 68 2.80 3.16 -18.35
CA GLU A 68 4.01 3.89 -18.77
C GLU A 68 3.80 5.42 -18.80
N PHE A 69 2.55 5.87 -18.90
CA PHE A 69 2.18 7.29 -18.84
C PHE A 69 1.76 7.76 -17.44
N LEU A 70 1.80 6.88 -16.44
CA LEU A 70 1.45 7.20 -15.07
C LEU A 70 2.70 7.41 -14.21
N GLU A 71 2.73 8.54 -13.51
CA GLU A 71 3.71 8.79 -12.45
C GLU A 71 3.62 7.70 -11.37
N PRO A 72 4.73 7.29 -10.74
CA PRO A 72 4.75 6.19 -9.77
C PRO A 72 3.76 6.37 -8.61
N CYS A 73 3.54 7.60 -8.16
CA CYS A 73 2.57 7.91 -7.10
C CYS A 73 1.11 7.66 -7.53
N VAL A 74 0.80 7.81 -8.82
CA VAL A 74 -0.54 7.52 -9.37
C VAL A 74 -0.67 6.04 -9.67
N ARG A 75 0.38 5.37 -10.17
CA ARG A 75 0.37 3.90 -10.33
C ARG A 75 0.09 3.19 -9.02
N ALA A 76 0.71 3.63 -7.93
CA ALA A 76 0.54 3.08 -6.59
C ALA A 76 -0.92 3.05 -6.09
N TYR A 77 -1.79 3.90 -6.64
CA TYR A 77 -3.23 3.90 -6.34
C TYR A 77 -3.95 2.67 -6.91
N PHE A 78 -3.50 2.15 -8.06
CA PHE A 78 -4.12 1.02 -8.75
C PHE A 78 -3.53 -0.34 -8.36
N VAL A 79 -2.38 -0.34 -7.66
CA VAL A 79 -1.73 -1.56 -7.17
C VAL A 79 -2.62 -2.26 -6.15
N LYS A 80 -2.81 -3.56 -6.36
CA LYS A 80 -3.57 -4.44 -5.47
C LYS A 80 -2.74 -4.84 -4.26
N ARG A 81 -3.23 -4.55 -3.04
CA ARG A 81 -2.52 -4.86 -1.79
C ARG A 81 -3.03 -6.15 -1.18
N VAL A 82 -2.11 -7.09 -0.93
CA VAL A 82 -2.41 -8.38 -0.30
C VAL A 82 -1.71 -8.45 1.05
N ALA A 83 -2.50 -8.44 2.13
CA ALA A 83 -2.00 -8.60 3.49
C ALA A 83 -1.74 -10.08 3.80
N LEU A 84 -0.51 -10.41 4.17
CA LEU A 84 -0.18 -11.69 4.80
C LEU A 84 -0.10 -11.48 6.31
N VAL A 85 -0.88 -12.25 7.06
CA VAL A 85 -0.97 -12.14 8.51
C VAL A 85 -0.92 -13.52 9.14
N GLY A 86 -0.37 -13.60 10.34
CA GLY A 86 -0.30 -14.84 11.08
C GLY A 86 0.44 -14.70 12.39
N ALA A 87 0.26 -15.69 13.27
CA ALA A 87 1.08 -15.81 14.47
C ALA A 87 2.53 -16.11 14.11
N GLU A 88 3.43 -15.95 15.07
CA GLU A 88 4.82 -16.38 14.92
C GLU A 88 4.92 -17.86 14.50
N SER A 89 5.94 -18.19 13.71
CA SER A 89 6.16 -19.55 13.21
C SER A 89 4.96 -20.18 12.47
N SER A 90 4.13 -19.36 11.80
CA SER A 90 3.04 -19.85 10.93
C SER A 90 3.40 -19.86 9.44
N GLY A 91 4.58 -19.34 9.07
CA GLY A 91 5.08 -19.32 7.69
C GLY A 91 4.70 -18.07 6.88
N THR A 92 4.27 -16.98 7.52
CA THR A 92 3.88 -15.71 6.85
C THR A 92 4.96 -15.20 5.89
N THR A 93 6.18 -14.97 6.38
CA THR A 93 7.31 -14.52 5.55
C THR A 93 7.68 -15.50 4.45
N THR A 94 7.60 -16.81 4.73
CA THR A 94 7.84 -17.85 3.72
C THR A 94 6.81 -17.77 2.59
N MET A 95 5.54 -17.56 2.92
CA MET A 95 4.47 -17.38 1.94
C MET A 95 4.61 -16.07 1.16
N ALA A 96 4.96 -14.97 1.83
CA ALA A 96 5.16 -13.67 1.18
C ALA A 96 6.28 -13.74 0.12
N ARG A 97 7.41 -14.34 0.49
CA ARG A 97 8.54 -14.57 -0.43
C ARG A 97 8.19 -15.51 -1.58
N ALA A 98 7.44 -16.58 -1.31
CA ALA A 98 7.04 -17.52 -2.34
C ALA A 98 6.09 -16.87 -3.36
N LEU A 99 5.13 -16.06 -2.90
CA LEU A 99 4.23 -15.31 -3.77
C LEU A 99 4.98 -14.23 -4.56
N ALA A 100 5.92 -13.51 -3.94
CA ALA A 100 6.74 -12.52 -4.63
C ALA A 100 7.54 -13.16 -5.77
N THR A 101 8.14 -14.33 -5.50
CA THR A 101 8.85 -15.13 -6.50
C THR A 101 7.90 -15.58 -7.62
N HIS A 102 6.70 -16.05 -7.28
CA HIS A 102 5.70 -16.53 -8.23
C HIS A 102 5.25 -15.41 -9.20
N TYR A 103 4.96 -14.22 -8.68
CA TYR A 103 4.52 -13.07 -9.48
C TYR A 103 5.67 -12.27 -10.10
N ARG A 104 6.93 -12.61 -9.77
CA ARG A 104 8.13 -11.84 -10.11
C ARG A 104 8.00 -10.37 -9.69
N ASP A 105 7.50 -10.19 -8.48
CA ASP A 105 7.18 -8.89 -7.90
C ASP A 105 7.89 -8.74 -6.54
N ILE A 106 7.74 -7.59 -5.92
CA ILE A 106 8.33 -7.29 -4.61
C ILE A 106 7.36 -7.64 -3.47
N TRP A 107 7.92 -7.84 -2.28
CA TRP A 107 7.14 -7.86 -1.04
C TRP A 107 7.75 -6.90 -0.03
N VAL A 108 6.91 -6.42 0.86
CA VAL A 108 7.32 -5.62 2.02
C VAL A 108 7.56 -6.58 3.17
N PRO A 109 8.78 -6.68 3.72
CA PRO A 109 9.07 -7.55 4.86
C PRO A 109 8.61 -6.93 6.19
N GLU A 110 8.47 -7.77 7.20
CA GLU A 110 7.93 -7.38 8.50
C GLU A 110 8.94 -6.48 9.23
N TYR A 111 8.65 -5.19 9.33
CA TYR A 111 9.56 -4.26 10.01
C TYR A 111 9.65 -4.55 11.51
N GLY A 112 8.57 -5.02 12.13
CA GLY A 112 8.56 -5.43 13.54
C GLY A 112 9.63 -6.49 13.86
N ARG A 113 9.87 -7.43 12.95
CA ARG A 113 10.93 -8.44 13.08
C ARG A 113 12.31 -7.80 13.05
N ALA A 114 12.60 -6.98 12.03
CA ALA A 114 13.87 -6.29 11.91
C ALA A 114 14.15 -5.41 13.15
N TYR A 115 13.14 -4.70 13.65
CA TYR A 115 13.24 -3.89 14.86
C TYR A 115 13.50 -4.75 16.11
N SER A 116 12.83 -5.91 16.22
CA SER A 116 12.99 -6.81 17.37
C SER A 116 14.41 -7.42 17.42
N GLU A 117 14.93 -7.85 16.27
CA GLU A 117 16.31 -8.34 16.14
C GLU A 117 17.33 -7.25 16.50
N GLU A 118 17.13 -6.02 16.01
CA GLU A 118 17.95 -4.86 16.35
C GLU A 118 17.94 -4.57 17.86
N LYS A 119 16.76 -4.63 18.48
CA LYS A 119 16.58 -4.41 19.92
C LYS A 119 17.29 -5.48 20.75
N MET A 120 17.18 -6.75 20.37
CA MET A 120 17.80 -7.87 21.09
C MET A 120 19.33 -7.86 21.07
N ARG A 121 19.95 -7.21 20.06
CA ARG A 121 21.41 -7.03 20.00
C ARG A 121 21.93 -5.96 20.97
N ARG A 122 21.06 -5.14 21.55
CA ARG A 122 21.46 -4.07 22.48
C ARG A 122 21.67 -4.64 23.89
N PRO A 123 22.77 -4.29 24.59
CA PRO A 123 23.08 -4.82 25.93
C PRO A 123 21.97 -4.56 26.96
N GLU A 124 21.22 -3.48 26.77
CA GLU A 124 20.08 -3.07 27.58
C GLU A 124 18.75 -3.33 26.87
N ALA A 125 18.58 -4.52 26.29
CA ALA A 125 17.30 -4.97 25.74
C ALA A 125 16.19 -4.83 26.80
N SER A 126 15.51 -3.68 26.79
CA SER A 126 14.51 -3.30 27.78
C SER A 126 13.17 -3.92 27.44
N ALA A 127 12.26 -3.90 28.41
CA ALA A 127 10.84 -4.12 28.14
C ALA A 127 10.35 -3.28 26.95
N TRP A 128 9.35 -3.78 26.24
CA TRP A 128 8.68 -3.06 25.17
C TRP A 128 8.03 -1.78 25.70
N ARG A 129 8.14 -0.69 24.93
CA ARG A 129 7.49 0.59 25.20
C ARG A 129 6.43 0.89 24.13
N PRO A 130 5.32 1.58 24.47
CA PRO A 130 4.26 1.90 23.51
C PRO A 130 4.77 2.61 22.24
N GLU A 131 5.71 3.54 22.38
CA GLU A 131 6.22 4.38 21.28
C GLU A 131 7.00 3.55 20.24
N GLU A 132 7.52 2.39 20.63
CA GLU A 132 8.22 1.48 19.70
C GLU A 132 7.22 0.86 18.71
N PHE A 133 6.02 0.51 19.14
CA PHE A 133 4.98 -0.01 18.26
C PHE A 133 4.45 1.08 17.32
N VAL A 134 4.34 2.32 17.80
CA VAL A 134 3.98 3.48 16.97
C VAL A 134 5.03 3.67 15.87
N HIS A 135 6.32 3.62 16.23
CA HIS A 135 7.42 3.66 15.27
C HIS A 135 7.36 2.50 14.27
N ILE A 136 7.17 1.27 14.75
CA ILE A 136 7.08 0.08 13.89
C ILE A 136 5.93 0.21 12.88
N ALA A 137 4.76 0.64 13.33
CA ALA A 137 3.59 0.79 12.47
C ALA A 137 3.78 1.88 11.42
N ARG A 138 4.30 3.07 11.80
CA ARG A 138 4.62 4.13 10.83
C ARG A 138 5.61 3.64 9.78
N ARG A 139 6.65 2.95 10.23
CA ARG A 139 7.68 2.47 9.31
C ARG A 139 7.18 1.38 8.37
N GLN A 140 6.32 0.49 8.86
CA GLN A 140 5.66 -0.52 8.03
C GLN A 140 4.82 0.16 6.92
N CYS A 141 3.97 1.12 7.29
CA CYS A 141 3.18 1.94 6.39
C CYS A 141 4.03 2.66 5.32
N GLU A 142 5.11 3.33 5.73
CA GLU A 142 6.05 3.99 4.81
C GLU A 142 6.69 3.01 3.81
N MET A 143 7.08 1.81 4.29
CA MET A 143 7.66 0.78 3.44
C MET A 143 6.66 0.27 2.41
N GLU A 144 5.39 0.11 2.79
CA GLU A 144 4.30 -0.25 1.87
C GLU A 144 4.07 0.84 0.83
N ASP A 145 4.06 2.12 1.21
CA ASP A 145 3.86 3.24 0.29
C ASP A 145 5.02 3.42 -0.70
N MET A 146 6.26 3.21 -0.25
CA MET A 146 7.41 3.22 -1.14
C MET A 146 7.34 2.05 -2.12
N ALA A 147 7.07 0.84 -1.63
CA ALA A 147 7.01 -0.35 -2.46
C ALA A 147 5.87 -0.28 -3.48
N ALA A 148 4.71 0.29 -3.13
CA ALA A 148 3.59 0.46 -4.06
C ALA A 148 3.93 1.31 -5.30
N ARG A 149 4.98 2.13 -5.26
CA ARG A 149 5.45 2.93 -6.41
C ARG A 149 6.35 2.15 -7.37
N GLU A 150 6.89 1.02 -6.90
CA GLU A 150 7.87 0.18 -7.59
C GLU A 150 7.26 -1.10 -8.18
N THR A 151 5.99 -1.40 -7.88
CA THR A 151 5.22 -2.51 -8.47
C THR A 151 4.10 -2.01 -9.35
N ASP A 152 3.73 -2.81 -10.36
CA ASP A 152 2.71 -2.48 -11.35
C ASP A 152 1.38 -3.22 -11.12
N ARG A 153 1.34 -4.26 -10.28
CA ARG A 153 0.17 -5.14 -10.20
C ARG A 153 -0.23 -5.48 -8.77
N VAL A 154 0.67 -6.10 -8.01
CA VAL A 154 0.35 -6.62 -6.69
C VAL A 154 1.46 -6.33 -5.70
N LEU A 155 1.10 -5.74 -4.57
CA LEU A 155 1.98 -5.56 -3.44
C LEU A 155 1.66 -6.59 -2.35
N LEU A 156 2.65 -7.38 -1.99
CA LEU A 156 2.55 -8.36 -0.91
C LEU A 156 3.10 -7.76 0.39
N CYS A 157 2.26 -7.64 1.42
CA CYS A 157 2.62 -7.01 2.69
C CYS A 157 2.74 -8.06 3.81
N ASP A 158 3.96 -8.37 4.23
CA ASP A 158 4.27 -9.15 5.43
C ASP A 158 4.79 -8.17 6.48
N THR A 159 4.09 -7.81 7.53
CA THR A 159 2.66 -7.93 7.80
C THR A 159 2.10 -6.50 7.85
N PRO A 160 0.81 -6.25 7.58
CA PRO A 160 0.22 -4.92 7.68
C PRO A 160 0.32 -4.28 9.07
N ALA A 161 0.28 -2.96 9.14
CA ALA A 161 0.42 -2.19 10.40
C ALA A 161 -0.60 -2.56 11.49
N PHE A 162 -1.80 -3.04 11.14
CA PHE A 162 -2.76 -3.49 12.16
C PHE A 162 -2.27 -4.71 12.95
N ALA A 163 -1.40 -5.55 12.36
CA ALA A 163 -0.81 -6.67 13.08
C ALA A 163 0.08 -6.17 14.22
N THR A 164 0.72 -5.01 14.06
CA THR A 164 1.45 -4.33 15.13
C THR A 164 0.54 -3.97 16.31
N SER A 165 -0.73 -3.59 16.08
CA SER A 165 -1.70 -3.37 17.17
C SER A 165 -1.96 -4.64 17.99
N LEU A 166 -2.07 -5.79 17.33
CA LEU A 166 -2.30 -7.07 18.01
C LEU A 166 -1.06 -7.53 18.79
N TRP A 167 0.13 -7.26 18.28
CA TRP A 167 1.37 -7.48 19.02
C TRP A 167 1.52 -6.53 20.21
N HIS A 168 1.13 -5.26 20.05
CA HIS A 168 1.07 -4.31 21.17
C HIS A 168 0.16 -4.82 22.28
N GLU A 169 -1.04 -5.31 21.96
CA GLU A 169 -1.96 -5.95 22.91
C GLU A 169 -1.33 -7.14 23.62
N ARG A 170 -0.60 -7.98 22.89
CA ARG A 170 0.10 -9.14 23.47
C ARG A 170 1.21 -8.73 24.44
N TYR A 171 2.02 -7.73 24.11
CA TYR A 171 3.18 -7.34 24.92
C TYR A 171 2.83 -6.39 26.07
N LEU A 172 1.86 -5.49 25.86
CA LEU A 172 1.53 -4.41 26.80
C LEU A 172 0.12 -4.52 27.40
N GLY A 173 -0.67 -5.51 26.97
CA GLY A 173 -1.96 -5.84 27.57
C GLY A 173 -3.15 -5.03 27.04
N THR A 174 -2.92 -4.06 26.15
CA THR A 174 -3.97 -3.19 25.59
C THR A 174 -3.73 -2.92 24.10
N LEU A 175 -4.77 -2.58 23.35
CA LEU A 175 -4.58 -2.00 22.01
C LEU A 175 -4.04 -0.56 22.14
N SER A 176 -3.30 -0.10 21.13
CA SER A 176 -2.81 1.27 21.05
C SER A 176 -3.66 2.11 20.09
N PRO A 177 -4.37 3.14 20.58
CA PRO A 177 -5.14 4.04 19.71
C PRO A 177 -4.27 4.73 18.65
N GLU A 178 -3.01 5.02 18.96
CA GLU A 178 -2.08 5.64 18.00
C GLU A 178 -1.72 4.68 16.87
N VAL A 179 -1.43 3.41 17.19
CA VAL A 179 -1.14 2.38 16.18
C VAL A 179 -2.37 2.12 15.32
N GLU A 180 -3.57 2.06 15.93
CA GLU A 180 -4.82 1.93 15.20
C GLU A 180 -5.09 3.11 14.27
N ALA A 181 -4.82 4.34 14.72
CA ALA A 181 -4.96 5.54 13.88
C ALA A 181 -3.98 5.53 12.69
N ILE A 182 -2.76 4.99 12.86
CA ILE A 182 -1.79 4.82 11.77
C ILE A 182 -2.27 3.75 10.77
N ALA A 183 -2.83 2.65 11.26
CA ALA A 183 -3.26 1.53 10.41
C ALA A 183 -4.61 1.80 9.69
N ALA A 184 -5.48 2.66 10.26
CA ALA A 184 -6.84 2.87 9.76
C ALA A 184 -6.96 3.30 8.28
N PRO A 185 -6.09 4.18 7.74
CA PRO A 185 -6.14 4.58 6.33
C PRO A 185 -5.69 3.49 5.36
N TYR A 186 -5.03 2.43 5.85
CA TYR A 186 -4.46 1.39 5.01
C TYR A 186 -5.51 0.32 4.71
N HIS A 187 -5.74 0.09 3.42
CA HIS A 187 -6.69 -0.88 2.92
C HIS A 187 -5.96 -1.96 2.13
N TYR A 188 -6.43 -3.19 2.30
CA TYR A 188 -5.92 -4.37 1.62
C TYR A 188 -7.08 -5.02 0.88
N ASP A 189 -6.85 -5.35 -0.38
CA ASP A 189 -7.84 -5.98 -1.25
C ASP A 189 -8.06 -7.47 -0.87
N LEU A 190 -7.04 -8.11 -0.27
CA LEU A 190 -7.08 -9.51 0.14
C LEU A 190 -6.29 -9.73 1.43
N TYR A 191 -6.86 -10.55 2.33
CA TYR A 191 -6.18 -11.02 3.53
C TYR A 191 -5.90 -12.52 3.43
N LEU A 192 -4.64 -12.90 3.61
CA LEU A 192 -4.17 -14.27 3.66
C LEU A 192 -3.69 -14.57 5.08
N LEU A 193 -4.43 -15.41 5.81
CA LEU A 193 -4.10 -15.80 7.18
C LEU A 193 -3.34 -17.12 7.16
N THR A 194 -2.09 -17.14 7.63
CA THR A 194 -1.32 -18.38 7.74
C THR A 194 -1.71 -19.20 8.98
N GLY A 195 -1.99 -20.49 8.74
CA GLY A 195 -2.34 -21.47 9.76
C GLY A 195 -1.15 -21.94 10.59
N VAL A 196 -1.46 -22.38 11.81
CA VAL A 196 -0.48 -22.85 12.83
C VAL A 196 -0.31 -24.37 12.85
N ASP A 197 -0.71 -25.03 11.76
CA ASP A 197 -0.67 -26.48 11.52
C ASP A 197 0.71 -27.01 11.07
N ILE A 198 1.73 -26.15 11.04
CA ILE A 198 3.14 -26.53 10.78
C ILE A 198 3.95 -26.59 12.09
N PRO A 199 5.08 -27.32 12.12
CA PRO A 199 5.96 -27.34 13.29
C PRO A 199 6.43 -25.93 13.70
N PHE A 200 6.51 -25.71 15.01
CA PHE A 200 7.13 -24.52 15.55
C PHE A 200 8.64 -24.56 15.34
N VAL A 201 9.20 -23.46 14.87
CA VAL A 201 10.66 -23.26 14.82
C VAL A 201 10.98 -22.08 15.73
N GLN A 202 12.03 -22.17 16.54
CA GLN A 202 12.54 -21.02 17.29
C GLN A 202 13.74 -20.47 16.53
N ASP A 203 13.69 -19.20 16.12
CA ASP A 203 14.77 -18.53 15.36
C ASP A 203 15.58 -17.56 16.23
N GLY A 204 15.32 -17.55 17.54
CA GLY A 204 15.98 -16.70 18.53
C GLY A 204 15.15 -15.48 18.94
N THR A 205 14.12 -15.11 18.15
CA THR A 205 13.31 -13.90 18.39
C THR A 205 11.88 -14.18 18.86
N ARG A 206 11.43 -15.44 18.82
CA ARG A 206 10.03 -15.80 19.04
C ARG A 206 9.71 -15.97 20.52
N ASP A 207 8.51 -15.57 20.92
CA ASP A 207 8.00 -15.70 22.28
C ASP A 207 7.89 -17.19 22.69
N GLY A 208 7.37 -18.03 21.78
CA GLY A 208 7.31 -19.48 21.94
C GLY A 208 5.95 -20.08 21.60
N GLU A 209 5.98 -21.39 21.31
CA GLU A 209 4.82 -22.17 20.86
C GLU A 209 3.52 -21.96 21.66
N HIS A 210 3.65 -21.77 22.97
CA HIS A 210 2.53 -21.56 23.89
C HIS A 210 1.61 -20.36 23.54
N ILE A 211 2.11 -19.34 22.83
CA ILE A 211 1.30 -18.18 22.44
C ILE A 211 0.68 -18.32 21.04
N ARG A 212 1.20 -19.23 20.22
CA ARG A 212 0.94 -19.27 18.77
C ARG A 212 -0.54 -19.46 18.45
N HIS A 213 -1.20 -20.39 19.14
CA HIS A 213 -2.65 -20.63 18.97
C HIS A 213 -3.50 -19.44 19.46
N ARG A 214 -3.11 -18.81 20.57
CA ARG A 214 -3.82 -17.62 21.09
C ARG A 214 -3.71 -16.45 20.12
N MET A 215 -2.52 -16.18 19.59
CA MET A 215 -2.31 -15.14 18.59
C MET A 215 -3.06 -15.44 17.29
N HIS A 216 -3.05 -16.69 16.81
CA HIS A 216 -3.83 -17.08 15.64
C HIS A 216 -5.33 -16.80 15.84
N ARG A 217 -5.89 -17.20 17.00
CA ARG A 217 -7.28 -16.89 17.33
C ARG A 217 -7.54 -15.39 17.36
N ARG A 218 -6.60 -14.61 17.90
CA ARG A 218 -6.72 -13.15 17.95
C ARG A 218 -6.74 -12.50 16.57
N PHE A 219 -5.91 -12.96 15.63
CA PHE A 219 -5.98 -12.53 14.23
C PHE A 219 -7.33 -12.87 13.60
N VAL A 220 -7.86 -14.08 13.81
CA VAL A 220 -9.19 -14.48 13.32
C VAL A 220 -10.29 -13.58 13.89
N GLU A 221 -10.27 -13.35 15.21
CA GLU A 221 -11.22 -12.46 15.90
C GLU A 221 -11.17 -11.05 15.33
N TRP A 222 -9.97 -10.47 15.16
CA TRP A 222 -9.82 -9.12 14.62
C TRP A 222 -10.35 -9.04 13.18
N LEU A 223 -9.94 -9.95 12.29
CA LEU A 223 -10.38 -9.97 10.90
C LEU A 223 -11.91 -10.11 10.80
N THR A 224 -12.50 -10.97 11.62
CA THR A 224 -13.96 -11.18 11.66
C THR A 224 -14.70 -9.95 12.18
N ALA A 225 -14.24 -9.37 13.29
CA ALA A 225 -14.86 -8.20 13.91
C ALA A 225 -14.81 -6.95 13.02
N HIS A 226 -13.78 -6.84 12.17
CA HIS A 226 -13.63 -5.74 11.22
C HIS A 226 -14.17 -6.06 9.82
N HIS A 227 -14.92 -7.16 9.68
CA HIS A 227 -15.50 -7.60 8.41
C HIS A 227 -14.47 -7.65 7.26
N ARG A 228 -13.30 -8.22 7.54
CA ARG A 228 -12.21 -8.44 6.58
C ARG A 228 -12.23 -9.92 6.14
N PRO A 229 -12.83 -10.25 4.98
CA PRO A 229 -12.79 -11.62 4.48
C PRO A 229 -11.34 -12.06 4.28
N PHE A 230 -11.02 -13.26 4.76
CA PHE A 230 -9.67 -13.80 4.68
C PHE A 230 -9.67 -15.22 4.16
N THR A 231 -8.55 -15.62 3.54
CA THR A 231 -8.29 -17.01 3.16
C THR A 231 -7.33 -17.62 4.17
N LEU A 232 -7.77 -18.65 4.88
CA LEU A 232 -6.90 -19.45 5.74
C LEU A 232 -5.99 -20.34 4.87
N LEU A 233 -4.69 -20.23 5.08
CA LEU A 233 -3.67 -21.04 4.41
C LEU A 233 -3.18 -22.13 5.37
N SER A 234 -3.63 -23.37 5.14
CA SER A 234 -3.26 -24.56 5.90
C SER A 234 -2.69 -25.65 4.99
N GLY A 235 -2.11 -26.67 5.60
CA GLY A 235 -1.46 -27.79 4.92
C GLY A 235 -0.01 -27.52 4.52
N PRO A 236 0.57 -28.39 3.68
CA PRO A 236 1.92 -28.24 3.14
C PRO A 236 2.11 -26.93 2.36
N HIS A 237 3.38 -26.48 2.24
CA HIS A 237 3.74 -25.23 1.56
C HIS A 237 3.11 -25.08 0.17
N GLU A 238 3.20 -26.12 -0.66
CA GLU A 238 2.66 -26.09 -2.02
C GLU A 238 1.13 -25.94 -2.09
N GLU A 239 0.41 -26.48 -1.10
CA GLU A 239 -1.05 -26.32 -1.02
C GLU A 239 -1.42 -24.89 -0.61
N ARG A 240 -0.70 -24.34 0.38
CA ARG A 240 -0.84 -22.94 0.79
C ARG A 240 -0.56 -21.99 -0.37
N LEU A 241 0.49 -22.25 -1.15
CA LEU A 241 0.86 -21.43 -2.31
C LEU A 241 -0.19 -21.51 -3.40
N ARG A 242 -0.69 -22.72 -3.74
CA ARG A 242 -1.81 -22.87 -4.69
C ARG A 242 -3.09 -22.18 -4.22
N ALA A 243 -3.40 -22.22 -2.93
CA ALA A 243 -4.57 -21.54 -2.39
C ALA A 243 -4.43 -20.02 -2.46
N ALA A 244 -3.27 -19.49 -2.07
CA ALA A 244 -2.97 -18.06 -2.12
C ALA A 244 -2.96 -17.52 -3.55
N THR A 245 -2.27 -18.19 -4.48
CA THR A 245 -2.19 -17.78 -5.89
C THR A 245 -3.57 -17.70 -6.52
N ARG A 246 -4.43 -18.71 -6.39
CA ARG A 246 -5.81 -18.65 -6.88
C ARG A 246 -6.60 -17.43 -6.40
N ARG A 247 -6.38 -16.98 -5.16
CA ARG A 247 -7.09 -15.83 -4.58
C ARG A 247 -6.52 -14.50 -5.07
N VAL A 248 -5.21 -14.42 -5.23
CA VAL A 248 -4.53 -13.24 -5.79
C VAL A 248 -4.81 -13.12 -7.29
N ASP A 249 -4.78 -14.21 -8.05
CA ASP A 249 -5.12 -14.20 -9.48
C ASP A 249 -6.53 -13.66 -9.71
N ALA A 250 -7.51 -14.08 -8.89
CA ALA A 250 -8.88 -13.58 -8.96
C ALA A 250 -9.03 -12.07 -8.66
N LEU A 251 -8.02 -11.45 -8.04
CA LEU A 251 -7.98 -10.01 -7.76
C LEU A 251 -7.34 -9.21 -8.91
N LEU A 252 -6.56 -9.87 -9.77
CA LEU A 252 -5.81 -9.27 -10.87
C LEU A 252 -6.50 -9.41 -12.23
N VAL A 253 -7.73 -9.93 -12.26
CA VAL A 253 -8.60 -10.03 -13.46
C VAL A 253 -9.32 -8.72 -13.70
#